data_AF-A0AAN9BMZ9-F1
#
_entry.id   AF-A0AAN9BMZ9-F1
#
_cell.length_a   1.000
_cell.length_b   1.000
_cell.length_c   1.000
_cell.angle_alpha   90.00
_cell.angle_beta   90.00
_cell.angle_gamma   90.00
#
_symmetry.space_group_name_H-M   'P 1'
#
loop_
_entity.id
_entity.type
_entity.pdbx_description
1 polymer ?
#
loop_
_entity_poly.entity_id
_entity_poly.type
_entity_poly.pdbx_seq_one_letter_code
_entity_poly.pdbx_strand_id
1 'polypeptide(L)' 'MRKLAGTSWRANGEILKRVYQGAVRPHLEYGSTAWSTAAKTHQQTMDRVQNQALRIITGSMRSTPIKTMEEVAAMQPLS' A
#
# COMPACT_ATOMS: atom_id res chain seq x y z
N MET A 1 -4.44 8.68 4.40
CA MET A 1 -5.01 7.34 4.67
C MET A 1 -5.48 7.17 6.12
N ARG A 2 -4.64 7.31 7.16
CA ARG A 2 -5.06 7.09 8.58
C ARG A 2 -6.25 7.93 9.05
N LYS A 3 -6.37 9.19 8.60
CA LYS A 3 -7.53 10.06 8.90
C LYS A 3 -8.84 9.55 8.31
N LEU A 4 -8.78 8.82 7.19
CA LEU A 4 -9.95 8.20 6.53
C LEU A 4 -10.32 6.85 7.16
N ALA A 5 -9.38 6.19 7.85
CA ALA A 5 -9.60 4.89 8.47
C ALA A 5 -10.27 4.98 9.87
N GLY A 6 -10.32 6.17 10.48
CA GLY A 6 -10.81 6.37 11.86
C GLY A 6 -12.28 6.76 11.99
N THR A 7 -13.01 6.99 10.90
CA THR A 7 -14.43 7.34 10.92
C THR A 7 -15.27 6.07 10.88
N SER A 8 -15.77 5.65 12.07
CA SER A 8 -16.72 4.56 12.30
C SER A 8 -16.46 3.27 11.49
N TRP A 9 -15.41 2.50 11.85
CA TRP A 9 -15.14 1.04 11.71
C TRP A 9 -15.54 0.26 10.43
N ARG A 10 -16.24 0.87 9.48
CA ARG A 10 -16.92 0.29 8.33
C ARG A 10 -16.90 1.24 7.14
N ALA A 11 -16.04 2.28 7.19
CA ALA A 11 -15.50 2.92 5.99
C ALA A 11 -14.65 1.87 5.26
N ASN A 12 -15.42 1.02 4.57
CA ASN A 12 -15.14 -0.19 3.82
C ASN A 12 -13.68 -0.25 3.36
N GLY A 13 -12.91 -1.28 3.73
CA GLY A 13 -11.53 -1.46 3.26
C GLY A 13 -11.41 -1.33 1.73
N GLU A 14 -12.50 -1.60 1.02
CA GLU A 14 -12.68 -1.33 -0.41
C GLU A 14 -12.57 0.16 -0.81
N ILE A 15 -13.13 1.10 -0.05
CA ILE A 15 -12.98 2.55 -0.29
C ILE A 15 -11.53 2.96 -0.09
N LEU A 16 -10.90 2.48 0.99
CA LEU A 16 -9.47 2.75 1.25
C LEU A 16 -8.59 2.16 0.14
N LYS A 17 -8.93 0.96 -0.35
CA LYS A 17 -8.28 0.35 -1.51
C LYS A 17 -8.45 1.20 -2.77
N ARG A 18 -9.67 1.67 -3.07
CA ARG A 18 -9.93 2.55 -4.23
C ARG A 18 -9.17 3.86 -4.14
N VAL A 19 -9.12 4.50 -2.97
CA VAL A 19 -8.35 5.73 -2.74
C VAL A 19 -6.86 5.47 -2.93
N TYR A 20 -6.35 4.36 -2.40
CA TYR A 20 -4.94 3.99 -2.60
C TYR A 20 -4.63 3.76 -4.08
N GLN A 21 -5.47 2.99 -4.79
CA GLN A 21 -5.30 2.71 -6.22
C GLN A 21 -5.42 3.95 -7.10
N GLY A 22 -6.29 4.90 -6.76
CA GLY A 22 -6.53 6.10 -7.56
C GLY A 22 -5.55 7.24 -7.29
N ALA A 23 -5.08 7.42 -6.06
CA ALA A 23 -4.29 8.59 -5.67
C ALA A 23 -2.83 8.27 -5.33
N VAL A 24 -2.55 7.09 -4.75
CA VAL A 24 -1.21 6.78 -4.21
C VAL A 24 -0.45 5.85 -5.16
N ARG A 25 -1.10 4.79 -5.64
CA ARG A 25 -0.50 3.77 -6.52
C ARG A 25 0.08 4.36 -7.81
N PRO A 26 -0.57 5.28 -8.55
CA PRO A 26 -0.01 5.82 -9.79
C PRO A 26 1.28 6.62 -9.55
N HIS A 27 1.38 7.31 -8.41
CA HIS A 27 2.59 8.06 -8.04
C HIS A 27 3.73 7.12 -7.68
N LEU A 28 3.42 6.02 -6.99
CA LEU A 28 4.40 4.97 -6.72
C LEU A 28 4.86 4.29 -8.02
N GLU A 29 3.96 3.95 -8.93
CA GLU A 29 4.31 3.32 -10.22
C GLU A 29 5.16 4.24 -11.11
N TYR A 30 4.84 5.53 -11.15
CA TYR A 30 5.68 6.54 -11.81
C TYR A 30 7.08 6.58 -11.20
N GLY A 31 7.17 6.63 -9.86
CA GLY A 31 8.44 6.58 -9.14
C GLY A 31 9.23 5.28 -9.38
N SER A 32 8.55 4.13 -9.43
CA SER A 32 9.16 2.82 -9.72
C SER A 32 9.81 2.81 -11.09
N THR A 33 9.12 3.36 -12.10
CA THR A 33 9.66 3.42 -13.46
C THR A 33 10.94 4.24 -13.51
N ALA A 34 10.93 5.42 -12.87
CA ALA A 34 12.10 6.31 -12.77
C ALA A 34 13.24 5.72 -11.92
N TRP A 35 12.92 4.88 -10.93
CA TRP A 35 13.88 4.27 -10.01
C TRP A 35 14.18 2.80 -10.32
N SER A 36 13.71 2.27 -11.45
CA SER A 36 14.01 0.91 -11.90
C SER A 36 15.52 0.67 -12.08
N THR A 37 16.26 1.73 -12.40
CA THR A 37 17.73 1.78 -12.50
C THR A 37 18.42 2.33 -11.24
N ALA A 38 17.65 2.73 -10.23
CA ALA A 38 18.17 3.34 -9.00
C ALA A 38 18.57 2.29 -7.95
N ALA A 39 19.30 2.73 -6.92
CA ALA A 39 19.77 1.88 -5.84
C ALA A 39 18.62 1.15 -5.12
N LYS A 40 18.88 -0.09 -4.67
CA LYS A 40 17.94 -0.96 -3.92
C LYS A 40 17.28 -0.27 -2.73
N THR A 41 17.94 0.74 -2.15
CA THR A 41 17.42 1.56 -1.04
C THR A 41 16.15 2.34 -1.40
N HIS A 42 16.02 2.79 -2.65
CA HIS A 42 14.83 3.51 -3.12
C HIS A 42 13.65 2.56 -3.34
N GLN A 43 13.89 1.37 -3.91
CA GLN A 43 12.88 0.31 -4.02
C GLN A 43 12.34 -0.10 -2.64
N GLN A 44 13.22 -0.33 -1.67
CA GLN A 44 12.82 -0.64 -0.29
C GLN A 44 11.96 0.46 0.36
N THR A 45 12.19 1.72 -0.02
CA THR A 45 11.41 2.84 0.50
C THR A 45 9.99 2.81 -0.05
N MET A 46 9.83 2.51 -1.35
CA MET A 46 8.51 2.34 -1.96
C MET A 46 7.75 1.16 -1.36
N ASP A 47 8.41 0.03 -1.16
CA ASP A 47 7.82 -1.16 -0.54
C ASP A 47 7.30 -0.85 0.86
N ARG A 48 8.06 -0.07 1.66
CA ARG A 48 7.61 0.37 2.99
C ARG A 48 6.32 1.19 2.92
N VAL A 49 6.19 2.08 1.94
CA VAL A 49 4.97 2.89 1.74
C VAL A 49 3.79 2.01 1.36
N GLN A 50 3.96 1.08 0.42
CA GLN A 50 2.93 0.10 0.06
C GLN A 50 2.51 -0.75 1.27
N ASN A 51 3.47 -1.30 2.00
CA ASN A 51 3.21 -2.14 3.16
C ASN A 51 2.43 -1.39 4.26
N GLN A 52 2.71 -0.11 4.46
CA GLN A 52 1.97 0.69 5.41
C GLN A 52 0.54 0.99 4.92
N ALA A 53 0.36 1.23 3.62
CA ALA A 53 -0.96 1.41 3.02
C ALA A 53 -1.81 0.14 3.14
N LEU A 54 -1.24 -1.02 2.80
CA LEU A 54 -1.86 -2.34 2.94
C LEU A 54 -2.37 -2.58 4.36
N ARG A 55 -1.54 -2.34 5.37
CA ARG A 55 -1.94 -2.47 6.78
C ARG A 55 -3.13 -1.62 7.16
N ILE A 56 -3.23 -0.41 6.61
CA ILE A 56 -4.36 0.49 6.86
C ILE A 56 -5.62 -0.02 6.15
N ILE A 57 -5.48 -0.55 4.94
CA ILE A 57 -6.59 -1.07 4.12
C ILE A 57 -7.15 -2.37 4.73
N THR A 58 -6.27 -3.28 5.15
CA THR A 58 -6.63 -4.61 5.67
C THR A 58 -6.87 -4.61 7.18
N GLY A 59 -6.46 -3.55 7.89
CA GLY A 59 -6.49 -3.51 9.35
C GLY A 59 -5.52 -4.51 10.02
N SER A 60 -4.53 -5.03 9.29
CA SER A 60 -3.65 -6.10 9.77
C SER A 60 -2.61 -5.64 10.79
N MET A 61 -2.30 -6.51 11.76
CA MET A 61 -1.29 -6.29 12.80
C MET A 61 0.12 -6.13 12.23
N ARG A 62 1.01 -5.39 12.91
CA ARG A 62 2.41 -5.18 12.48
C ARG A 62 3.18 -6.49 12.19
N SER A 63 2.83 -7.57 12.87
CA SER A 63 3.44 -8.90 12.68
C SER A 63 2.96 -9.66 11.44
N THR A 64 1.84 -9.25 10.81
CA THR A 64 1.30 -9.94 9.64
C THR A 64 2.29 -9.91 8.46
N PRO A 65 2.56 -11.06 7.81
CA PRO A 65 3.41 -11.12 6.63
C PRO A 65 2.89 -10.27 5.47
N ILE A 66 3.79 -9.66 4.70
CA ILE A 66 3.45 -8.78 3.57
C ILE A 66 2.63 -9.51 2.52
N LYS A 67 3.07 -10.72 2.12
CA LYS A 67 2.41 -11.54 1.11
C LYS A 67 0.94 -11.82 1.46
N THR A 68 0.65 -12.12 2.73
CA THR A 68 -0.72 -12.33 3.21
C THR A 68 -1.56 -11.06 3.07
N MET A 69 -0.98 -9.88 3.34
CA MET A 69 -1.70 -8.61 3.18
C MET A 69 -1.96 -8.27 1.71
N GLU A 70 -1.03 -8.59 0.81
CA GLU A 70 -1.19 -8.40 -0.64
C GLU A 70 -2.29 -9.31 -1.20
N GLU A 71 -2.32 -10.57 -0.78
CA GLU A 71 -3.37 -11.54 -1.14
C GLU A 71 -4.74 -11.07 -0.65
N VAL A 72 -4.86 -10.70 0.64
CA VAL A 72 -6.12 -10.22 1.23
C VAL A 72 -6.60 -8.93 0.56
N ALA A 73 -5.69 -8.01 0.26
CA ALA A 73 -6.04 -6.77 -0.40
C ALA A 73 -6.18 -6.90 -1.92
N ALA A 74 -5.90 -8.09 -2.50
CA ALA A 74 -5.81 -8.35 -3.93
C ALA A 74 -5.03 -7.24 -4.66
N MET A 75 -3.78 -7.02 -4.22
CA MET A 75 -2.86 -6.03 -4.77
C MET A 75 -1.53 -6.68 -5.16
N GLN A 76 -0.94 -6.19 -6.24
CA GLN A 76 0.34 -6.70 -6.75
C GLN A 76 1.52 -6.00 -6.05
N PRO A 77 2.65 -6.71 -5.86
CA PRO A 77 3.91 -6.07 -5.47
C PRO A 77 4.33 -5.01 -6.50
N LEU A 78 5.09 -4.00 -6.08
CA LEU A 78 5.60 -2.92 -6.95
C LEU A 78 6.92 -3.29 -7.64
N SER A 79 7.60 -4.34 -7.17
CA SER A 79 8.89 -4.83 -7.65
C SER A 79 8.91 -6.35 -7.74
#